data_AF-A0AAD8MPF2-F1
#
_entry.id   AF-A0AAD8MPF2-F1
#
_cell.length_a   1.000
_cell.length_b   1.000
_cell.length_c   1.000
_cell.angle_alpha   90.00
_cell.angle_beta   90.00
_cell.angle_gamma   90.00
#
_symmetry.space_group_name_H-M   'P 1'
#
loop_
_entity.id
_entity.type
_entity.pdbx_description
1 polymer ?
#
loop_
_entity_poly.entity_id
_entity_poly.type
_entity_poly.pdbx_seq_one_letter_code
_entity_poly.pdbx_strand_id
1 'polypeptide(L)'
;MCKSIRRDLKNFLLRLARYPQGRQVSFFISGLCDSIRAHVQANKPATLTATIGLARLYEAKNTSNRKHVTTSPRTIASDAINEEVRQDESLQKLVQLVKDGEAVGPWSKSSPIFIGRE
;
A
#
# COMPACT_ATOMS: atom_id res chain seq x y z
N MET A 1 -0.68 -4.47 21.31
CA MET A 1 -2.03 -5.06 21.14
C MET A 1 -2.94 -4.05 20.46
N CYS A 2 -3.30 -4.31 19.20
CA CYS A 2 -4.20 -3.46 18.42
C CYS A 2 -5.65 -3.84 18.73
N LYS A 3 -6.37 -3.05 19.52
CA LYS A 3 -7.80 -3.31 19.77
C LYS A 3 -8.58 -2.95 18.50
N SER A 4 -9.14 -3.96 17.84
CA SER A 4 -10.13 -3.74 16.79
C SER A 4 -11.29 -2.93 17.38
N ILE A 5 -11.71 -1.89 16.67
CA ILE A 5 -12.74 -0.91 17.10
C ILE A 5 -14.07 -1.62 17.42
N ARG A 6 -14.24 -2.85 16.91
CA ARG A 6 -15.49 -3.60 16.86
C ARG A 6 -16.01 -4.13 18.19
N ARG A 7 -15.16 -4.48 19.17
CA ARG A 7 -15.65 -5.27 20.32
C ARG A 7 -16.22 -4.46 21.49
N ASP A 8 -15.76 -3.23 21.71
CA ASP A 8 -16.11 -2.49 22.93
C ASP A 8 -16.52 -1.03 22.70
N LEU A 9 -16.86 -0.65 21.46
CA LEU A 9 -17.19 0.74 21.13
C LEU A 9 -18.30 1.29 22.03
N LYS A 10 -19.38 0.54 22.29
CA LYS A 10 -20.48 1.00 23.16
C LYS A 10 -20.00 1.35 24.58
N ASN A 11 -19.24 0.46 25.21
CA ASN A 11 -18.68 0.68 26.55
C ASN A 11 -17.66 1.83 26.57
N PHE A 12 -16.90 1.98 25.48
CA PHE A 12 -15.96 3.09 25.33
C PHE A 12 -16.69 4.43 25.17
N LEU A 13 -17.77 4.49 24.39
CA LEU A 13 -18.58 5.70 24.23
C LEU A 13 -19.28 6.10 25.52
N LEU A 14 -19.79 5.13 26.29
CA LEU A 14 -20.34 5.37 27.64
C LEU A 14 -19.31 5.99 28.59
N ARG A 15 -18.05 5.57 28.50
CA ARG A 15 -16.95 6.16 29.27
C ARG A 15 -16.54 7.55 28.76
N LEU A 16 -16.56 7.76 27.44
CA LEU A 16 -16.21 9.03 26.81
C LEU A 16 -17.26 10.12 26.99
N ALA A 17 -18.54 9.75 27.17
CA ALA A 17 -19.64 10.69 27.36
C ALA A 17 -19.44 11.66 28.53
N ARG A 18 -18.56 11.33 29.49
CA ARG A 18 -18.20 12.18 30.64
C ARG A 18 -17.20 13.29 30.32
N TYR A 19 -16.61 13.30 29.13
CA TYR A 19 -15.57 14.24 28.72
C TYR A 19 -16.09 15.25 27.70
N PRO A 20 -15.53 16.48 27.62
CA PRO A 20 -15.86 17.43 26.57
C PRO A 20 -15.40 16.92 25.19
N GLN A 21 -16.11 17.31 24.12
CA GLN A 21 -15.96 16.76 22.76
C GLN A 21 -14.51 16.77 22.24
N GLY A 22 -13.74 17.83 22.51
CA GLY A 22 -12.31 17.89 22.12
C GLY A 22 -11.46 16.80 22.79
N ARG A 23 -11.71 16.49 24.07
CA ARG A 23 -11.04 15.39 24.77
C ARG A 23 -11.54 14.03 24.30
N GLN A 24 -12.83 13.90 23.98
CA GLN A 24 -13.37 12.64 23.46
C GLN A 24 -12.68 12.21 22.17
N VAL A 25 -12.52 13.14 21.22
CA VAL A 25 -11.84 12.90 19.94
C VAL A 25 -10.38 12.51 20.18
N SER A 26 -9.66 13.23 21.04
CA SER A 26 -8.26 12.94 21.34
C SER A 26 -8.08 11.57 22.01
N PHE A 27 -8.90 11.21 22.99
CA PHE A 27 -8.86 9.89 23.65
C PHE A 27 -9.23 8.75 22.70
N PHE A 28 -10.16 9.01 21.77
CA PHE A 28 -10.51 8.02 20.77
C PHE A 28 -9.34 7.75 19.82
N ILE A 29 -8.73 8.81 19.27
CA ILE A 29 -7.59 8.72 18.34
C ILE A 29 -6.38 8.05 19.00
N SER A 30 -6.08 8.36 20.26
CA SER A 30 -4.96 7.74 20.98
C SER A 30 -5.19 6.24 21.22
N GLY A 31 -6.44 5.80 21.35
CA GLY A 31 -6.80 4.38 21.46
C GLY A 31 -6.74 3.58 20.16
N LEU A 32 -6.59 4.24 19.00
CA LEU A 32 -6.49 3.58 17.69
C LEU A 32 -5.08 3.03 17.44
N CYS A 33 -5.01 1.97 16.63
CA CYS A 33 -3.77 1.46 16.05
C CYS A 33 -3.06 2.52 15.21
N ASP A 34 -1.73 2.54 15.21
CA ASP A 34 -0.94 3.57 14.49
C ASP A 34 -1.27 3.63 12.99
N SER A 35 -1.49 2.46 12.36
CA SER A 35 -1.87 2.36 10.94
C SER A 35 -3.21 3.04 10.62
N ILE A 36 -4.16 3.05 11.55
CA ILE A 36 -5.45 3.73 11.39
C ILE A 36 -5.35 5.16 11.90
N ARG A 37 -4.62 5.38 13.00
CA ARG A 37 -4.45 6.66 13.68
C ARG A 37 -3.88 7.72 12.73
N ALA A 38 -2.82 7.40 12.00
CA ALA A 38 -2.19 8.34 11.06
C ALA A 38 -3.18 8.84 10.00
N HIS A 39 -3.99 7.94 9.45
CA HIS A 39 -5.00 8.28 8.47
C HIS A 39 -6.15 9.11 9.06
N VAL A 40 -6.63 8.77 10.26
CA VAL A 40 -7.65 9.55 10.94
C VAL A 40 -7.14 10.95 11.28
N GLN A 41 -5.91 11.08 11.76
CA GLN A 41 -5.28 12.38 12.08
C GLN A 41 -5.10 13.26 10.84
N ALA A 42 -4.72 12.68 9.69
CA ALA A 42 -4.59 13.41 8.42
C ALA A 42 -5.90 14.09 7.99
N ASN A 43 -7.05 13.52 8.35
CA ASN A 43 -8.37 14.05 8.02
C ASN A 43 -8.93 15.04 9.06
N LYS A 44 -8.18 15.35 10.14
CA LYS A 44 -8.52 16.36 11.17
C LYS A 44 -10.01 16.35 11.59
N PRO A 45 -10.53 15.25 12.15
CA PRO A 45 -11.95 15.16 12.51
C PRO A 45 -12.30 16.12 13.64
N ALA A 46 -13.35 16.93 13.43
CA ALA A 46 -13.86 17.88 14.43
C ALA A 46 -14.86 17.25 15.43
N THR A 47 -15.37 16.06 15.13
CA THR A 47 -16.40 15.40 15.92
C THR A 47 -16.07 13.94 16.21
N LEU A 48 -16.59 13.42 17.32
CA LEU A 48 -16.42 12.02 17.69
C LEU A 48 -17.04 11.10 16.64
N THR A 49 -18.21 11.46 16.09
CA THR A 49 -18.89 10.71 15.04
C THR A 49 -18.05 10.61 13.76
N ALA A 50 -17.45 11.72 13.31
CA ALA A 50 -16.55 11.72 12.16
C ALA A 50 -15.32 10.83 12.41
N THR A 51 -14.75 10.92 13.61
CA THR A 51 -13.60 10.10 14.02
C THR A 51 -13.94 8.61 13.98
N ILE A 52 -15.10 8.20 14.52
CA ILE A 52 -15.58 6.82 14.50
C ILE A 52 -15.81 6.34 13.06
N GLY A 53 -16.44 7.17 12.22
CA GLY A 53 -16.70 6.88 10.82
C GLY A 53 -15.39 6.63 10.04
N LEU A 54 -14.43 7.55 10.16
CA LEU A 54 -13.11 7.40 9.54
C LEU A 54 -12.37 6.17 10.04
N ALA A 55 -12.37 5.93 11.35
CA ALA A 55 -11.68 4.79 11.94
C ALA A 55 -12.27 3.46 11.43
N ARG A 56 -13.60 3.37 11.28
CA ARG A 56 -14.27 2.20 10.67
C ARG A 56 -13.97 2.06 9.19
N LEU A 57 -13.95 3.16 8.44
CA LEU A 57 -13.61 3.17 7.02
C LEU A 57 -12.19 2.66 6.78
N TYR A 58 -11.21 3.13 7.57
CA TYR A 58 -9.83 2.67 7.48
C TYR A 58 -9.64 1.25 8.05
N GLU A 59 -10.41 0.83 9.05
CA GLU A 59 -10.45 -0.59 9.48
C GLU A 59 -10.92 -1.48 8.32
N ALA A 60 -12.03 -1.12 7.66
CA ALA A 60 -12.56 -1.85 6.52
C ALA A 60 -11.56 -1.86 5.34
N LYS A 61 -10.98 -0.70 5.01
CA LYS A 61 -9.95 -0.58 3.96
C LYS A 61 -8.74 -1.46 4.26
N ASN A 62 -8.23 -1.46 5.48
CA ASN A 62 -7.11 -2.33 5.86
C ASN A 62 -7.50 -3.81 5.83
N THR A 63 -8.73 -4.19 6.16
CA THR A 63 -9.17 -5.59 6.02
C THR A 63 -9.27 -6.02 4.56
N SER A 64 -9.79 -5.16 3.68
CA SER A 64 -9.86 -5.44 2.24
C SER A 64 -8.48 -5.43 1.59
N ASN A 65 -7.63 -4.49 1.98
CA ASN A 65 -6.27 -4.42 1.48
C ASN A 65 -5.42 -5.58 2.02
N ARG A 66 -5.64 -6.07 3.24
CA ARG A 66 -4.93 -7.27 3.74
C ARG A 66 -5.33 -8.55 2.98
N LYS A 67 -6.55 -8.63 2.47
CA LYS A 67 -6.95 -9.68 1.50
C LYS A 67 -6.31 -9.48 0.12
N HIS A 68 -5.77 -8.30 -0.14
CA HIS A 68 -5.07 -7.87 -1.35
C HIS A 68 -3.59 -7.52 -1.07
N VAL A 69 -3.03 -8.01 0.05
CA VAL A 69 -1.60 -7.93 0.39
C VAL A 69 -1.08 -9.36 0.37
N THR A 70 -1.25 -9.96 -0.80
CA THR A 70 -0.15 -10.54 -1.55
C THR A 70 -0.29 -9.94 -2.94
N THR A 71 0.83 -9.56 -3.55
CA THR A 71 0.95 -9.01 -4.90
C THR A 71 0.76 -7.49 -5.04
N SER A 72 1.87 -6.80 -4.78
CA SER A 72 2.22 -5.65 -5.61
C SER A 72 2.20 -6.09 -7.09
N PRO A 73 1.65 -5.31 -8.03
CA PRO A 73 1.74 -5.64 -9.46
C PRO A 73 3.21 -5.78 -9.94
N ARG A 74 4.16 -5.25 -9.17
CA ARG A 74 5.59 -5.44 -9.41
C ARG A 74 6.07 -6.88 -9.18
N THR A 75 5.43 -7.63 -8.28
CA THR A 75 5.83 -9.01 -7.96
C THR A 75 5.18 -10.01 -8.92
N ILE A 76 3.91 -9.84 -9.30
CA ILE A 76 3.26 -10.73 -10.29
C ILE A 76 4.01 -10.71 -11.62
N ALA A 77 4.34 -9.51 -12.10
CA ALA A 77 5.11 -9.37 -13.33
C ALA A 77 6.48 -10.02 -13.18
N SER A 78 7.18 -9.79 -12.07
CA SER A 78 8.50 -10.39 -11.84
C SER A 78 8.44 -11.93 -11.78
N ASP A 79 7.41 -12.51 -11.15
CA ASP A 79 7.28 -13.96 -11.02
C ASP A 79 6.89 -14.62 -12.35
N ALA A 80 6.00 -14.00 -13.14
CA ALA A 80 5.66 -14.46 -14.48
C ALA A 80 6.84 -14.31 -15.46
N ILE A 81 7.54 -13.18 -15.40
CA ILE A 81 8.75 -12.94 -16.21
C ILE A 81 9.86 -13.91 -15.81
N ASN A 82 10.04 -14.18 -14.51
CA ASN A 82 11.03 -15.14 -14.04
C ASN A 82 10.72 -16.57 -14.52
N GLU A 83 9.45 -16.94 -14.63
CA GLU A 83 9.06 -18.26 -15.13
C GLU A 83 9.23 -18.37 -16.66
N GLU A 84 8.93 -17.32 -17.43
CA GLU A 84 9.24 -17.27 -18.87
C GLU A 84 10.75 -17.32 -19.13
N VAL A 85 11.54 -16.56 -18.37
CA VAL A 85 13.01 -16.58 -18.45
C VAL A 85 13.56 -17.97 -18.10
N ARG A 86 12.87 -18.76 -17.26
CA ARG A 86 13.27 -20.14 -16.95
C ARG A 86 12.95 -21.12 -18.08
N GLN A 87 11.89 -20.89 -18.85
CA GLN A 87 11.51 -21.80 -19.92
C GLN A 87 12.27 -21.55 -21.22
N ASP A 88 12.81 -20.34 -21.44
CA ASP A 88 13.55 -19.99 -22.65
C ASP A 88 15.08 -20.01 -22.42
N GLU A 89 15.76 -20.97 -23.05
CA GLU A 89 17.22 -21.14 -22.98
C GLU A 89 17.99 -19.90 -23.49
N SER A 90 17.44 -19.19 -24.47
CA SER A 90 18.04 -17.97 -25.04
C SER A 90 18.02 -16.83 -24.01
N LEU A 91 16.94 -16.72 -23.23
CA LEU A 91 16.82 -15.73 -22.16
C LEU A 91 17.74 -16.05 -20.98
N GLN A 92 17.92 -17.33 -20.63
CA GLN A 92 18.89 -17.73 -19.61
C GLN A 92 20.31 -17.36 -19.99
N LYS A 93 20.69 -17.61 -21.26
CA LYS A 93 22.02 -17.26 -21.78
C LYS A 93 22.26 -15.75 -21.75
N LEU A 94 21.24 -14.95 -22.07
CA LEU A 94 21.30 -13.49 -21.96
C LEU A 94 21.46 -13.01 -20.52
N VAL A 95 20.71 -13.58 -19.57
CA VAL A 95 20.86 -13.24 -18.14
C VAL A 95 22.25 -13.57 -17.62
N GLN A 96 22.85 -14.66 -18.10
CA GLN A 96 24.20 -15.05 -17.75
C GLN A 96 25.23 -14.07 -18.32
N LEU A 97 25.12 -13.70 -19.60
CA LEU A 97 25.98 -12.69 -20.24
C LEU A 97 25.89 -11.30 -19.57
N VAL A 98 24.72 -10.93 -19.04
CA VAL A 98 24.53 -9.69 -18.26
C VAL A 98 25.24 -9.78 -16.90
N LYS A 99 25.18 -10.92 -16.23
CA LYS A 99 25.86 -11.15 -14.94
C LYS A 99 27.38 -11.18 -15.08
N ASP A 100 27.87 -11.72 -16.20
CA ASP A 100 29.30 -11.82 -16.50
C ASP A 100 29.90 -10.50 -16.99
N GLY A 101 29.10 -9.41 -17.02
CA GLY A 101 29.54 -8.07 -17.41
C GLY A 101 29.82 -7.91 -18.90
N GLU A 102 29.53 -8.94 -19.70
CA GLU A 102 29.79 -9.00 -21.13
C GLU A 102 28.65 -8.36 -21.96
N ALA A 103 27.46 -8.19 -21.37
CA ALA A 103 26.36 -7.46 -21.97
C ALA A 103 26.53 -5.93 -21.88
N VAL A 104 27.60 -5.42 -22.48
CA VAL A 104 27.76 -4.01 -22.85
C VAL A 104 27.68 -3.88 -24.36
N GLY A 105 26.51 -4.21 -24.90
CA GLY A 105 26.18 -3.78 -26.26
C GLY A 105 26.11 -2.25 -26.31
N PRO A 106 26.47 -1.59 -27.42
CA PRO A 106 26.16 -0.19 -27.60
C PRO A 106 24.63 -0.09 -27.62
N TRP A 107 24.03 0.32 -26.50
CA TRP A 107 22.62 0.68 -26.42
C TRP A 107 22.42 2.02 -27.14
N SER A 108 22.82 2.07 -28.41
CA SER A 108 22.46 3.15 -29.30
C SER A 108 20.97 3.02 -29.49
N LYS A 109 20.22 3.92 -28.86
CA LYS A 109 18.89 4.26 -29.35
C LYS A 109 19.13 4.73 -30.77
N SER A 110 18.93 3.84 -31.74
CA SER A 110 18.71 4.27 -33.12
C SER A 110 17.41 5.05 -33.08
N SER A 111 17.55 6.36 -32.83
CA SER A 111 16.48 7.32 -32.99
C SER A 111 15.93 7.17 -34.41
N PRO A 112 14.60 7.29 -34.62
CA PRO A 112 14.03 7.27 -35.94
C PRO A 112 14.45 8.55 -36.67
N ILE A 113 15.55 8.51 -37.39
CA ILE A 113 15.82 9.52 -38.40
C ILE A 113 14.95 9.16 -39.59
N PHE A 114 13.79 9.82 -39.66
CA PHE A 114 13.08 10.04 -40.91
C PHE A 114 14.09 10.46 -41.99
N ILE A 115 14.24 9.64 -43.02
CA ILE A 115 14.65 10.15 -44.33
C ILE A 115 13.45 9.91 -45.24
N GLY A 116 12.51 10.85 -45.19
CA GLY A 116 11.79 11.21 -46.39
C GLY A 116 12.70 12.13 -47.19
N ARG A 117 13.02 11.73 -48.42
CA ARG A 117 13.41 12.60 -49.53
C ARG A 117 13.34 11.77 -50.82
N GLU A 118 12.23 11.98 -51.54
CA GLU A 118 12.10 12.52 -52.92
C GLU A 118 12.17 11.42 -53.99
#